data_AF-A0AAX7TK81-F1
#
_entry.id   AF-A0AAX7TK81-F1
#
_cell.length_a   1.000
_cell.length_b   1.000
_cell.length_c   1.000
_cell.angle_alpha   90.00
_cell.angle_beta   90.00
_cell.angle_gamma   90.00
#
_symmetry.space_group_name_H-M   'P 1'
#
loop_
_entity.id
_entity.type
_entity.pdbx_description
1 polymer ?
#
loop_
_entity_poly.entity_id
_entity_poly.type
_entity_poly.pdbx_seq_one_letter_code
_entity_poly.pdbx_strand_id
1 'polypeptide(L)'
;MCDAVKFGQLCSDNVCNTQRTSDSWGEGHYGASRGGRLHKGVDIECSDGSDVLAPFDVTIKGSLIVYNDPNKKAIDEGINLSGEGLCFKLFYVKPIKTSGTVDKGEKIGTMLPMQSVYQGITSHIHVQMCNRSEDPTEYFSDLCQTRVPSEETELIPGRFWWFDLPHYYA
;
A
#
# COMPACT_ATOMS: atom_id res chain seq x y z
N MET A 1 -11.75 -11.17 22.83
CA MET A 1 -10.67 -11.18 21.83
C MET A 1 -10.03 -9.82 21.86
N CYS A 2 -8.70 -9.71 21.93
CA CYS A 2 -8.02 -8.44 21.65
C CYS A 2 -7.94 -8.32 20.13
N ASP A 3 -8.52 -7.28 19.56
CA ASP A 3 -8.34 -7.00 18.13
C ASP A 3 -6.86 -6.78 17.85
N ALA A 4 -6.31 -7.51 16.87
CA ALA A 4 -4.93 -7.32 16.46
C ALA A 4 -4.80 -5.94 15.80
N VAL A 5 -3.70 -5.22 16.09
CA VAL A 5 -3.40 -3.92 15.48
C VAL A 5 -3.31 -4.08 13.96
N LYS A 6 -3.93 -3.16 13.23
CA LYS A 6 -3.90 -3.13 11.76
C LYS A 6 -3.57 -1.74 11.24
N PHE A 7 -2.77 -1.69 10.17
CA PHE A 7 -2.49 -0.46 9.45
C PHE A 7 -3.75 -0.01 8.71
N GLY A 8 -4.24 1.18 9.05
CA GLY A 8 -5.19 1.90 8.22
C GLY A 8 -4.59 2.33 6.88
N GLN A 9 -5.38 3.08 6.11
CA GLN A 9 -4.97 3.66 4.83
C GLN A 9 -3.65 4.45 4.98
N LEU A 10 -2.65 4.12 4.16
CA LEU A 10 -1.38 4.81 4.15
C LEU A 10 -1.28 5.89 3.06
N CYS A 11 -1.96 5.72 1.93
CA CYS A 11 -1.87 6.64 0.81
C CYS A 11 -3.24 7.19 0.43
N SER A 12 -3.35 8.51 0.27
CA SER A 12 -4.62 9.20 0.05
C SER A 12 -5.33 8.85 -1.26
N ASP A 13 -4.58 8.37 -2.26
CA ASP A 13 -5.09 7.98 -3.58
C ASP A 13 -5.63 6.55 -3.63
N ASN A 14 -5.39 5.76 -2.58
CA ASN A 14 -5.77 4.36 -2.50
C ASN A 14 -6.74 4.14 -1.33
N VAL A 15 -7.94 3.61 -1.62
CA VAL A 15 -8.99 3.36 -0.61
C VAL A 15 -8.58 2.27 0.40
N CYS A 16 -7.71 1.36 -0.01
CA CYS A 16 -7.09 0.34 0.83
C CYS A 16 -5.60 0.22 0.47
N ASN A 17 -4.82 -0.49 1.30
CA ASN A 17 -3.39 -0.64 1.05
C ASN A 17 -3.16 -1.71 -0.02
N THR A 18 -2.74 -1.38 -1.23
CA THR A 18 -2.38 -2.40 -2.24
C THR A 18 -0.91 -2.74 -2.12
N GLN A 19 -0.56 -4.02 -2.00
CA GLN A 19 0.85 -4.42 -2.05
C GLN A 19 1.36 -4.39 -3.49
N ARG A 20 2.49 -3.71 -3.70
CA ARG A 20 3.21 -3.76 -4.98
C ARG A 20 3.58 -5.20 -5.33
N THR A 21 3.27 -5.59 -6.55
CA THR A 21 3.53 -6.94 -7.07
C THR A 21 4.93 -7.03 -7.67
N SER A 22 5.06 -7.42 -8.95
CA SER A 22 6.32 -7.56 -9.67
C SER A 22 6.38 -6.56 -10.81
N ASP A 23 7.53 -5.90 -10.95
CA ASP A 23 7.86 -5.05 -12.09
C ASP A 23 9.34 -5.22 -12.48
N SER A 24 9.84 -4.42 -13.42
CA SER A 24 11.23 -4.51 -13.90
C SER A 24 12.30 -4.25 -12.81
N TRP A 25 11.90 -3.73 -11.65
CA TRP A 25 12.75 -3.43 -10.49
C TRP A 25 12.61 -4.48 -9.37
N GLY A 26 11.86 -5.56 -9.60
CA GLY A 26 11.68 -6.68 -8.67
C GLY A 26 10.32 -6.68 -8.00
N GLU A 27 10.24 -7.35 -6.85
CA GLU A 27 8.97 -7.65 -6.18
C GLU A 27 8.81 -6.89 -4.85
N GLY A 28 7.58 -6.47 -4.53
CA GLY A 28 7.27 -5.63 -3.37
C GLY A 28 7.04 -6.34 -2.03
N HIS A 29 6.95 -7.68 -2.02
CA HIS A 29 6.65 -8.43 -0.78
C HIS A 29 7.84 -8.54 0.17
N TYR A 30 7.59 -8.79 1.47
CA TYR A 30 8.64 -9.07 2.44
C TYR A 30 9.40 -10.36 2.08
N GLY A 31 10.73 -10.33 2.18
CA GLY A 31 11.57 -11.48 1.81
C GLY A 31 11.86 -11.60 0.31
N ALA A 32 11.33 -10.73 -0.55
CA ALA A 32 11.65 -10.71 -1.98
C ALA A 32 13.17 -10.58 -2.23
N SER A 33 13.68 -11.23 -3.28
CA SER A 33 15.10 -11.16 -3.63
C SER A 33 15.52 -9.74 -4.02
N ARG A 34 16.71 -9.35 -3.58
CA ARG A 34 17.41 -8.12 -3.97
C ARG A 34 18.88 -8.45 -4.28
N GLY A 35 19.08 -9.51 -5.05
CA GLY A 35 20.41 -10.07 -5.33
C GLY A 35 20.95 -10.83 -4.11
N GLY A 36 21.99 -10.31 -3.47
CA GLY A 36 22.61 -10.92 -2.28
C GLY A 36 21.90 -10.64 -0.94
N ARG A 37 20.78 -9.90 -0.96
CA ARG A 37 20.02 -9.54 0.25
C ARG A 37 18.52 -9.80 0.04
N LEU A 38 17.78 -9.83 1.15
CA LEU A 38 16.33 -9.92 1.14
C LEU A 38 15.69 -8.54 1.35
N HIS A 39 14.50 -8.36 0.80
CA HIS A 39 13.63 -7.23 1.08
C HIS A 39 13.12 -7.30 2.54
N LYS A 40 13.30 -6.22 3.29
CA LYS A 40 13.06 -6.19 4.76
C LYS A 40 11.78 -5.46 5.16
N GLY A 41 10.95 -5.14 4.19
CA GLY A 41 9.66 -4.50 4.39
C GLY A 41 8.68 -4.94 3.32
N VAL A 42 7.52 -4.31 3.30
CA VAL A 42 6.50 -4.46 2.26
C VAL A 42 6.33 -3.14 1.53
N ASP A 43 6.23 -3.19 0.21
CA ASP A 43 6.01 -2.03 -0.63
C ASP A 43 4.49 -1.87 -0.84
N ILE A 44 3.92 -0.77 -0.36
CA ILE A 44 2.49 -0.44 -0.51
C ILE A 44 2.35 0.64 -1.57
N GLU A 45 1.54 0.39 -2.59
CA GLU A 45 1.32 1.29 -3.72
C GLU A 45 0.88 2.68 -3.22
N CYS A 46 1.50 3.71 -3.78
CA CYS A 46 1.24 5.11 -3.47
C CYS A 46 1.84 5.98 -4.57
N SER A 47 1.04 6.80 -5.23
CA SER A 47 1.52 7.60 -6.36
C SER A 47 2.49 8.69 -5.90
N ASP A 48 3.43 9.04 -6.78
CA ASP A 48 4.33 10.17 -6.55
C ASP A 48 3.53 11.45 -6.22
N GLY A 49 3.87 12.12 -5.12
CA GLY A 49 3.19 13.34 -4.68
C GLY A 49 1.89 13.12 -3.89
N SER A 50 1.40 11.88 -3.75
CA SER A 50 0.23 11.58 -2.91
C SER A 50 0.50 11.84 -1.43
N ASP A 51 -0.56 12.12 -0.68
CA ASP A 51 -0.47 12.34 0.75
C ASP A 51 -0.34 11.01 1.48
N VAL A 52 0.63 10.96 2.39
CA VAL A 52 0.86 9.80 3.26
C VAL A 52 0.16 10.06 4.58
N LEU A 53 -0.70 9.14 5.00
CA LEU A 53 -1.56 9.26 6.16
C LEU A 53 -1.07 8.40 7.33
N ALA A 54 -1.41 8.82 8.54
CA ALA A 54 -1.18 8.04 9.75
C ALA A 54 -2.10 6.81 9.77
N PRO A 55 -1.55 5.57 9.80
CA PRO A 55 -2.37 4.35 9.76
C PRO A 55 -3.19 4.12 11.04
N PHE A 56 -2.76 4.71 12.14
CA PHE A 56 -3.36 4.77 13.47
C PHE A 56 -2.71 5.95 14.21
N ASP A 57 -3.03 6.17 15.48
CA ASP A 57 -2.40 7.23 16.26
C ASP A 57 -0.90 6.93 16.43
N VAL A 58 -0.06 7.82 15.92
CA VAL A 58 1.39 7.61 15.86
C VAL A 58 2.15 8.75 16.54
N THR A 59 3.31 8.40 17.08
CA THR A 59 4.36 9.34 17.45
C THR A 59 5.46 9.32 16.39
N ILE A 60 5.75 10.50 15.83
CA ILE A 60 6.90 10.71 14.95
C ILE A 60 8.18 10.77 15.80
N LYS A 61 9.12 9.88 15.50
CA LYS A 61 10.40 9.74 16.21
C LYS A 61 11.58 10.43 15.50
N GLY A 62 11.36 10.94 14.29
CA GLY A 62 12.37 11.63 13.50
C GLY A 62 12.33 11.24 12.02
N SER A 63 12.98 12.04 11.19
CA SER A 63 13.27 11.67 9.80
C SER A 63 14.39 10.64 9.72
N LEU A 64 14.54 10.00 8.57
CA LEU A 64 15.68 9.14 8.24
C LEU A 64 16.14 9.34 6.81
N ILE A 65 17.41 9.02 6.55
CA ILE A 65 18.02 8.95 5.22
C ILE A 65 17.99 7.48 4.78
N VAL A 66 17.54 7.20 3.55
CA VAL A 66 17.24 5.83 3.07
C VAL A 66 18.47 5.19 2.43
N TYR A 67 19.19 5.94 1.61
CA TYR A 67 20.27 5.50 0.75
C TYR A 67 21.59 6.21 1.03
N ASN A 68 21.57 7.52 1.34
CA ASN A 68 22.76 8.35 1.38
C ASN A 68 23.56 8.29 0.05
N ASP A 69 22.84 8.32 -1.07
CA ASP A 69 23.36 8.20 -2.44
C ASP A 69 22.94 9.44 -3.26
N PRO A 70 23.90 10.22 -3.81
CA PRO A 70 23.58 11.41 -4.61
C PRO A 70 22.64 11.14 -5.79
N ASN A 71 22.70 9.95 -6.39
CA ASN A 71 21.84 9.57 -7.53
C ASN A 71 20.39 9.30 -7.10
N LYS A 72 20.15 9.13 -5.80
CA LYS A 72 18.83 8.83 -5.22
C LYS A 72 18.31 9.94 -4.33
N LYS A 73 18.96 11.11 -4.35
CA LYS A 73 18.63 12.26 -3.51
C LYS A 73 17.15 12.65 -3.56
N ALA A 74 16.50 12.49 -4.71
CA ALA A 74 15.07 12.80 -4.89
C ALA A 74 14.13 11.92 -4.04
N ILE A 75 14.58 10.75 -3.59
CA ILE A 75 13.82 9.81 -2.76
C ILE A 75 14.55 9.43 -1.46
N ASP A 76 15.52 10.23 -1.02
CA ASP A 76 16.42 9.86 0.08
C ASP A 76 15.92 10.29 1.47
N GLU A 77 14.60 10.30 1.66
CA GLU A 77 13.96 10.67 2.93
C GLU A 77 12.92 9.63 3.36
N GLY A 78 12.70 9.56 4.66
CA GLY A 78 11.66 8.75 5.29
C GLY A 78 11.37 9.20 6.71
N ILE A 79 10.50 8.45 7.40
CA ILE A 79 9.99 8.79 8.73
C ILE A 79 10.09 7.57 9.65
N ASN A 80 10.57 7.76 10.88
CA ASN A 80 10.49 6.78 11.96
C ASN A 80 9.23 7.04 12.80
N LEU A 81 8.44 5.99 13.04
CA LEU A 81 7.15 6.08 13.69
C LEU A 81 7.03 5.01 14.79
N SER A 82 6.21 5.30 15.79
CA SER A 82 5.74 4.30 16.76
C SER A 82 4.31 4.60 17.18
N GLY A 83 3.50 3.57 17.39
CA GLY A 83 2.11 3.70 17.84
C GLY A 83 1.51 2.30 18.00
N GLU A 84 0.50 2.15 18.84
CA GLU A 84 -0.17 0.87 19.06
C GLU A 84 0.78 -0.30 19.44
N GLY A 85 1.86 0.01 20.18
CA GLY A 85 2.89 -0.97 20.54
C GLY A 85 3.84 -1.37 19.40
N LEU A 86 3.67 -0.82 18.20
CA LEU A 86 4.51 -1.05 17.03
C LEU A 86 5.59 0.02 16.87
N CYS A 87 6.72 -0.38 16.26
CA CYS A 87 7.78 0.51 15.81
C CYS A 87 8.07 0.21 14.35
N PHE A 88 7.94 1.22 13.48
CA PHE A 88 8.08 1.03 12.04
C PHE A 88 8.62 2.29 11.35
N LYS A 89 8.97 2.14 10.09
CA LYS A 89 9.58 3.15 9.24
C LYS A 89 8.83 3.20 7.92
N LEU A 90 8.64 4.40 7.41
CA LEU A 90 8.14 4.64 6.07
C LEU A 90 9.25 5.29 5.26
N PHE A 91 9.68 4.64 4.18
CA PHE A 91 10.65 5.25 3.26
C PHE A 91 9.96 5.91 2.09
N TYR A 92 10.70 6.82 1.45
CA TYR A 92 10.26 7.60 0.30
C TYR A 92 9.16 8.59 0.65
N VAL A 93 9.15 9.08 1.88
CA VAL A 93 8.15 10.01 2.38
C VAL A 93 8.85 11.25 2.90
N LYS A 94 8.46 12.42 2.38
CA LYS A 94 8.85 13.71 2.93
C LYS A 94 7.96 14.05 4.12
N PRO A 95 8.48 14.06 5.37
CA PRO A 95 7.67 14.37 6.54
C PRO A 95 7.15 15.80 6.53
N ILE A 96 5.92 16.01 7.00
CA ILE A 96 5.42 17.36 7.29
C ILE A 96 6.02 17.95 8.58
N LYS A 97 6.43 17.07 9.51
CA LYS A 97 7.08 17.41 10.78
C LYS A 97 7.98 16.25 11.22
N THR A 98 8.97 16.54 12.04
CA THR A 98 10.00 15.56 12.45
C THR A 98 9.81 15.04 13.87
N SER A 99 8.79 15.51 14.59
CA SER A 99 8.46 15.04 15.94
C SER A 99 6.99 15.33 16.28
N GLY A 100 6.52 14.75 17.38
CA GLY A 100 5.17 14.92 17.92
C GLY A 100 4.22 13.79 17.56
N THR A 101 2.96 13.90 17.99
CA THR A 101 1.90 12.92 17.71
C THR A 101 1.07 13.34 16.51
N VAL A 102 0.48 12.36 15.82
CA VAL A 102 -0.43 12.54 14.69
C VAL A 102 -1.54 11.52 14.84
N ASP A 103 -2.78 11.97 14.69
CA ASP A 103 -3.95 11.12 14.87
C ASP A 103 -4.20 10.30 13.59
N LYS A 104 -4.86 9.15 13.74
CA LYS A 104 -5.22 8.28 12.61
C LYS A 104 -5.88 9.06 11.47
N GLY A 105 -5.41 8.82 10.25
CA GLY A 105 -5.95 9.42 9.02
C GLY A 105 -5.45 10.83 8.74
N GLU A 106 -4.75 11.48 9.68
CA GLU A 106 -4.10 12.75 9.40
C GLU A 106 -2.85 12.57 8.54
N LYS A 107 -2.52 13.60 7.77
CA LYS A 107 -1.32 13.62 6.93
C LYS A 107 -0.04 13.59 7.79
N ILE A 108 0.87 12.67 7.48
CA ILE A 108 2.21 12.59 8.08
C ILE A 108 3.32 13.00 7.10
N GLY A 109 3.05 12.96 5.81
CA GLY A 109 4.03 13.31 4.79
C GLY A 109 3.46 13.32 3.38
N THR A 110 4.35 13.47 2.41
CA THR A 110 4.04 13.37 0.99
C THR A 110 5.00 12.38 0.33
N MET A 111 4.46 11.54 -0.55
CA MET A 111 5.22 10.56 -1.30
C MET A 111 6.23 11.25 -2.23
N LEU A 112 7.49 10.84 -2.15
CA LEU A 112 8.58 11.40 -2.97
C LEU A 112 8.48 10.94 -4.43
N PRO A 113 9.10 11.68 -5.39
CA PRO A 113 9.01 11.39 -6.82
C PRO A 113 9.83 10.16 -7.24
N MET A 114 9.32 8.96 -6.96
CA MET A 114 9.98 7.70 -7.23
C MET A 114 10.26 7.46 -8.72
N GLN A 115 9.36 7.89 -9.60
CA GLN A 115 9.52 7.73 -11.05
C GLN A 115 10.75 8.46 -11.61
N SER A 116 11.21 9.51 -10.93
CA SER A 116 12.40 10.25 -11.34
C SER A 116 13.72 9.50 -11.09
N VAL A 117 13.69 8.48 -10.23
CA VAL A 117 14.87 7.69 -9.85
C VAL A 117 14.77 6.27 -10.42
N TYR A 118 13.59 5.66 -10.34
CA TYR A 118 13.31 4.33 -10.84
C TYR A 118 12.18 4.39 -11.85
N GLN A 119 12.49 4.80 -13.08
CA GLN A 119 11.48 4.90 -14.13
C GLN A 119 10.82 3.54 -14.39
N GLY A 120 9.49 3.49 -14.35
CA GLY A 120 8.70 2.29 -14.61
C GLY A 120 8.53 1.35 -13.41
N ILE A 121 9.01 1.72 -12.23
CA ILE A 121 8.64 1.03 -10.99
C ILE A 121 7.18 1.31 -10.66
N THR A 122 6.48 0.41 -9.96
CA THR A 122 5.23 0.83 -9.30
C THR A 122 5.58 1.73 -8.12
N SER A 123 5.16 3.01 -8.13
CA SER A 123 5.43 3.92 -7.01
C SER A 123 4.79 3.40 -5.71
N HIS A 124 5.55 3.43 -4.62
CA HIS A 124 5.15 2.80 -3.37
C HIS A 124 5.81 3.43 -2.14
N ILE A 125 5.15 3.35 -0.99
CA ILE A 125 5.76 3.55 0.31
C ILE A 125 6.37 2.21 0.75
N HIS A 126 7.64 2.21 1.13
CA HIS A 126 8.25 1.02 1.74
C HIS A 126 8.02 1.05 3.25
N VAL A 127 7.25 0.08 3.75
CA VAL A 127 6.91 -0.09 5.17
C VAL A 127 7.84 -1.13 5.77
N GLN A 128 8.63 -0.73 6.77
CA GLN A 128 9.60 -1.62 7.42
C GLN A 128 9.47 -1.55 8.94
N MET A 129 9.33 -2.70 9.59
CA MET A 129 9.37 -2.78 11.05
C MET A 129 10.77 -2.40 11.57
N CYS A 130 10.83 -1.83 12.78
CA CYS A 130 12.12 -1.49 13.40
C CYS A 130 12.99 -2.74 13.59
N ASN A 131 12.37 -3.86 13.97
CA ASN A 131 12.98 -5.17 13.88
C ASN A 131 12.85 -5.70 12.45
N ARG A 132 13.94 -5.66 11.68
CA ARG A 132 13.99 -6.06 10.26
C ARG A 132 13.74 -7.55 10.00
N SER A 133 13.58 -8.36 11.04
CA SER A 133 13.23 -9.78 10.94
C SER A 133 11.71 -10.01 11.00
N GLU A 134 10.93 -9.01 11.43
CA GLU A 134 9.48 -9.07 11.48
C GLU A 134 8.88 -8.71 10.12
N ASP A 135 7.89 -9.50 9.70
CA ASP A 135 7.17 -9.30 8.44
C ASP A 135 6.01 -8.31 8.67
N PRO A 136 6.04 -7.09 8.12
CA PRO A 136 4.97 -6.12 8.30
C PRO A 136 3.63 -6.54 7.69
N THR A 137 3.61 -7.54 6.79
CA THR A 137 2.40 -7.99 6.08
C THR A 137 1.30 -8.44 7.05
N GLU A 138 1.66 -8.97 8.22
CA GLU A 138 0.69 -9.42 9.24
C GLU A 138 -0.20 -8.29 9.78
N TYR A 139 0.25 -7.03 9.66
CA TYR A 139 -0.51 -5.86 10.11
C TYR A 139 -1.41 -5.26 9.02
N PHE A 140 -1.45 -5.84 7.83
CA PHE A 140 -2.37 -5.43 6.75
C PHE A 140 -3.51 -6.45 6.63
N SER A 141 -4.65 -6.17 7.26
CA SER A 141 -5.88 -6.99 7.12
C SER A 141 -6.54 -6.83 5.76
N ASP A 142 -6.44 -5.62 5.21
CA ASP A 142 -7.17 -5.17 4.05
C ASP A 142 -6.20 -4.78 2.95
N LEU A 143 -5.22 -5.66 2.68
CA LEU A 143 -4.57 -5.55 1.38
C LEU A 143 -5.68 -5.61 0.35
N CYS A 144 -5.78 -4.60 -0.53
CA CYS A 144 -6.82 -4.59 -1.56
C CYS A 144 -6.69 -5.92 -2.29
N GLN A 145 -7.59 -6.87 -1.99
CA GLN A 145 -7.58 -8.12 -2.73
C GLN A 145 -7.87 -7.67 -4.14
N THR A 146 -6.94 -7.95 -5.05
CA THR A 146 -7.28 -8.06 -6.46
C THR A 146 -8.30 -9.18 -6.53
N ARG A 147 -9.57 -8.88 -6.23
CA ARG A 147 -10.67 -9.70 -6.69
C ARG A 147 -10.51 -9.66 -8.20
N VAL A 148 -9.84 -10.67 -8.74
CA VAL A 148 -10.37 -11.32 -9.94
C VAL A 148 -11.84 -11.51 -9.62
N PRO A 149 -12.78 -10.85 -10.33
CA PRO A 149 -14.17 -11.17 -10.16
C PRO A 149 -14.28 -12.66 -10.44
N SER A 150 -14.47 -13.47 -9.39
CA SER A 150 -14.94 -14.83 -9.57
C SER A 150 -16.23 -14.68 -10.36
N GLU A 151 -16.28 -15.28 -11.55
CA GLU A 151 -17.45 -15.29 -12.43
C GLU A 151 -18.73 -15.37 -11.60
N GLU A 152 -19.43 -14.26 -11.51
CA GLU A 152 -20.80 -14.24 -11.05
C GLU A 152 -21.61 -14.77 -12.23
N THR A 153 -21.66 -16.10 -12.38
CA THR A 153 -22.72 -16.74 -13.14
C THR A 153 -24.03 -16.48 -12.40
N GLU A 154 -24.60 -15.30 -12.64
CA GLU A 154 -26.00 -15.03 -12.32
C GLU A 154 -26.85 -16.01 -13.14
N LEU A 155 -27.33 -17.05 -12.46
CA LEU A 155 -28.52 -17.78 -12.87
C LEU A 155 -29.68 -16.78 -12.89
N ILE A 156 -30.07 -16.32 -14.06
CA ILE A 156 -31.35 -15.61 -14.26
C ILE A 156 -32.45 -16.69 -14.30
N PRO A 157 -33.36 -16.78 -13.31
CA PRO A 157 -34.53 -17.62 -13.42
C PRO A 157 -35.66 -16.79 -14.06
N GLY A 158 -36.05 -17.14 -15.28
CA GLY A 158 -37.31 -16.66 -15.85
C GLY A 158 -37.18 -16.07 -17.24
N ARG A 159 -37.35 -16.92 -18.26
CA ARG A 159 -37.82 -16.50 -19.57
C ARG A 159 -38.98 -17.43 -19.97
N PHE A 160 -40.16 -17.13 -19.44
CA PHE A 160 -41.44 -17.61 -19.96
C PHE A 160 -41.65 -16.96 -21.33
N TRP A 161 -41.66 -17.76 -22.40
CA TRP A 161 -42.12 -17.32 -23.72
C TRP A 161 -43.57 -17.74 -23.89
N TRP A 162 -44.47 -16.78 -23.68
CA TRP A 162 -45.82 -16.81 -24.23
C TRP A 162 -45.75 -16.32 -25.67
N PHE A 163 -46.13 -17.15 -26.63
CA PHE A 163 -46.54 -16.70 -27.97
C PHE A 163 -47.85 -17.41 -28.33
N ASP A 164 -48.95 -16.78 -27.95
CA ASP A 164 -50.24 -16.78 -28.66
C ASP A 164 -50.23 -15.52 -29.53
N LEU A 165 -50.72 -15.39 -30.77
CA LEU A 165 -51.60 -16.09 -31.73
C LEU A 165 -51.43 -15.29 -33.07
N PRO A 166 -52.34 -15.37 -34.06
CA PRO A 166 -52.66 -16.44 -35.01
C PRO A 166 -52.28 -16.01 -36.45
N HIS A 167 -52.54 -16.85 -37.48
CA HIS A 167 -53.37 -16.48 -38.66
C HIS A 167 -53.44 -17.63 -39.67
N TYR A 168 -54.69 -18.00 -39.95
CA TYR A 168 -55.17 -18.64 -41.18
C TYR A 168 -54.67 -17.92 -42.44
N TYR A 169 -54.32 -18.65 -43.51
CA TYR A 169 -55.09 -18.72 -44.78
C TYR A 169 -54.33 -19.53 -45.85
N ALA A 170 -55.13 -20.33 -46.59
CA ALA A 170 -54.91 -21.01 -47.87
C ALA A 170 -53.96 -22.23 -47.92
#